data_AF-A0A1L9C3H5-F1
#
_entry.id   AF-A0A1L9C3H5-F1
#
_cell.length_a   1.000
_cell.length_b   1.000
_cell.length_c   1.000
_cell.angle_alpha   90.00
_cell.angle_beta   90.00
_cell.angle_gamma   90.00
#
_symmetry.space_group_name_H-M   'P 1'
#
loop_
_entity.id
_entity.type
_entity.pdbx_description
1 polymer ?
#
loop_
_entity_poly.entity_id
_entity_poly.type
_entity_poly.pdbx_seq_one_letter_code
_entity_poly.pdbx_strand_id
1 'polypeptide(L)'
;MQDKRGVVQFTSSKIEDLMFRTTLDLKSMEGDIIVNLSIADADDIVDVLEFLKLTSNSGLSVSPFLKVLESGDVIGDLTIPEGKVGIATMCSMTIDGVLLKSGIMTNPKFGGVVQIRNGLPVRFTDVLTYTSTTIDPLEVLMSQDITSVTRMLQTGSGKILANLREVHLAKRDEINSVLSGMMDIGINGILEVGDPNSRVLDVPVERDHLGVVVIGGTNPMAIMKEQGINIRTNAMSTLMDINSMDKIEDYF
;
A
#
# COMPACT_ATOMS: atom_id res chain seq x y z
N MET A 1 -24.22 13.18 -17.26
CA MET A 1 -23.10 12.99 -16.31
C MET A 1 -21.82 13.27 -17.07
N GLN A 2 -21.05 14.27 -16.65
CA GLN A 2 -19.81 14.67 -17.32
C GLN A 2 -18.76 13.57 -17.26
N ASP A 3 -18.05 13.38 -18.37
CA ASP A 3 -16.89 12.53 -18.52
C ASP A 3 -15.80 12.95 -17.52
N LYS A 4 -15.56 12.13 -16.49
CA LYS A 4 -14.57 12.38 -15.43
C LYS A 4 -13.11 12.24 -15.93
N ARG A 5 -12.87 11.88 -17.19
CA ARG A 5 -11.52 11.61 -17.74
C ARG A 5 -10.69 12.84 -18.12
N GLY A 6 -11.22 14.07 -17.95
CA GLY A 6 -10.58 15.29 -18.48
C GLY A 6 -9.95 16.26 -17.48
N VAL A 7 -10.14 16.09 -16.16
CA VAL A 7 -9.65 17.05 -15.16
C VAL A 7 -8.48 16.46 -14.39
N VAL A 8 -7.36 17.19 -14.35
CA VAL A 8 -6.19 16.80 -13.56
C VAL A 8 -6.59 16.68 -12.09
N GLN A 9 -6.37 15.51 -11.50
CA GLN A 9 -6.57 15.26 -10.07
C GLN A 9 -5.22 14.98 -9.43
N PHE A 10 -4.89 15.71 -8.36
CA PHE A 10 -3.70 15.44 -7.56
C PHE A 10 -3.88 14.16 -6.74
N THR A 11 -2.78 13.45 -6.52
CA THR A 11 -2.76 12.19 -5.76
C THR A 11 -3.31 12.39 -4.35
N SER A 12 -3.00 13.50 -3.69
CA SER A 12 -3.56 13.84 -2.37
C SER A 12 -5.09 13.90 -2.37
N SER A 13 -5.71 14.53 -3.37
CA SER A 13 -7.17 14.63 -3.47
C SER A 13 -7.81 13.27 -3.78
N LYS A 14 -7.13 12.42 -4.56
CA LYS A 14 -7.56 11.04 -4.82
C LYS A 14 -7.50 10.19 -3.54
N ILE A 15 -6.41 10.31 -2.78
CA ILE A 15 -6.24 9.64 -1.48
C ILE A 15 -7.36 10.05 -0.52
N GLU A 16 -7.62 11.35 -0.41
CA GLU A 16 -8.67 11.88 0.47
C GLU A 16 -10.06 11.31 0.13
N ASP A 17 -10.47 11.32 -1.15
CA ASP A 17 -11.73 10.70 -1.60
C ASP A 17 -11.84 9.24 -1.17
N LEU A 18 -10.78 8.46 -1.42
CA LEU A 18 -10.73 7.04 -1.09
C LEU A 18 -10.78 6.79 0.43
N MET A 19 -10.07 7.60 1.22
CA MET A 19 -10.10 7.53 2.68
C MET A 19 -11.51 7.74 3.22
N PHE A 20 -12.21 8.78 2.76
CA PHE A 20 -13.59 9.07 3.20
C PHE A 20 -14.59 7.98 2.82
N ARG A 21 -14.35 7.30 1.71
CA ARG A 21 -15.23 6.23 1.24
C ARG A 21 -14.87 4.85 1.81
N THR A 22 -13.77 4.72 2.54
CA THR A 22 -13.34 3.46 3.16
C THR A 22 -14.37 3.01 4.20
N THR A 23 -14.87 1.80 4.01
CA THR A 23 -15.85 0.98 4.76
C THR A 23 -15.45 0.34 6.09
N LEU A 24 -14.23 -0.17 6.12
CA LEU A 24 -13.86 -1.29 6.98
C LEU A 24 -14.11 -1.06 8.48
N ASP A 25 -14.87 -1.97 9.09
CA ASP A 25 -14.97 -2.14 10.54
C ASP A 25 -14.08 -3.30 11.00
N LEU A 26 -13.16 -3.01 11.92
CA LEU A 26 -12.18 -3.98 12.40
C LEU A 26 -12.78 -5.11 13.25
N LYS A 27 -13.97 -4.92 13.83
CA LYS A 27 -14.61 -5.92 14.70
C LYS A 27 -15.44 -6.91 13.91
N SER A 28 -16.25 -6.42 12.97
CA SER A 28 -17.07 -7.29 12.12
C SER A 28 -16.29 -7.87 10.95
N MET A 29 -15.14 -7.29 10.58
CA MET A 29 -14.42 -7.63 9.35
C MET A 29 -15.31 -7.43 8.11
N GLU A 30 -16.06 -6.33 8.08
CA GLU A 30 -16.96 -5.99 6.98
C GLU A 30 -16.70 -4.59 6.47
N GLY A 31 -16.92 -4.42 5.18
CA GLY A 31 -16.90 -3.12 4.50
C GLY A 31 -15.79 -2.99 3.47
N ASP A 32 -15.85 -1.85 2.79
CA ASP A 32 -14.96 -1.53 1.69
C ASP A 32 -13.55 -1.13 2.15
N ILE A 33 -12.55 -1.68 1.48
CA ILE A 33 -11.14 -1.30 1.58
C ILE A 33 -10.64 -0.71 0.26
N ILE A 34 -9.52 0.01 0.29
CA ILE A 34 -8.88 0.54 -0.90
C ILE A 34 -7.94 -0.53 -1.46
N VAL A 35 -8.04 -0.81 -2.76
CA VAL A 35 -7.18 -1.79 -3.43
C VAL A 35 -6.30 -1.16 -4.51
N ASN A 36 -5.09 -1.71 -4.65
CA ASN A 36 -4.26 -1.55 -5.83
C ASN A 36 -4.62 -2.65 -6.82
N LEU A 37 -4.64 -2.33 -8.11
CA LEU A 37 -4.95 -3.29 -9.16
C LEU A 37 -3.74 -3.47 -10.06
N SER A 38 -3.30 -4.71 -10.22
CA SER A 38 -2.20 -5.05 -11.11
C SER A 38 -2.67 -6.02 -12.19
N ILE A 39 -2.10 -5.89 -13.38
CA ILE A 39 -2.42 -6.74 -14.54
C ILE A 39 -1.14 -7.43 -14.99
N ALA A 40 -1.20 -8.76 -15.11
CA ALA A 40 -0.13 -9.60 -15.63
C ALA A 40 -0.63 -10.45 -16.81
N ASP A 41 0.31 -11.04 -17.56
CA ASP A 41 -0.01 -12.12 -18.49
C ASP A 41 -0.59 -13.31 -17.73
N ALA A 42 -1.64 -13.93 -18.27
CA ALA A 42 -2.31 -15.06 -17.60
C ALA A 42 -1.35 -16.25 -17.39
N ASP A 43 -0.37 -16.42 -18.28
CA ASP A 43 0.65 -17.46 -18.20
C ASP A 43 1.60 -17.27 -17.00
N ASP A 44 1.74 -16.05 -16.47
CA ASP A 44 2.64 -15.72 -15.36
C ASP A 44 1.96 -15.90 -13.98
N ILE A 45 0.69 -16.32 -13.92
CA ILE A 45 -0.10 -16.30 -12.66
C ILE A 45 0.54 -17.11 -11.53
N VAL A 46 1.15 -18.25 -11.85
CA VAL A 46 1.81 -19.12 -10.86
C VAL A 46 2.96 -18.37 -10.20
N ASP A 47 3.87 -17.80 -10.99
CA ASP A 47 5.01 -17.04 -10.50
C ASP A 47 4.53 -15.82 -9.69
N VAL A 48 3.49 -15.14 -10.16
CA VAL A 48 2.92 -13.99 -9.48
C VAL A 48 2.36 -14.35 -8.10
N LEU A 49 1.60 -15.44 -7.99
CA LEU A 49 1.10 -15.91 -6.70
C LEU A 49 2.25 -16.31 -5.76
N GLU A 50 3.31 -16.93 -6.27
CA GLU A 50 4.48 -17.29 -5.48
C GLU A 50 5.19 -16.04 -4.90
N PHE A 51 5.36 -14.98 -5.69
CA PHE A 51 5.93 -13.72 -5.19
C PHE A 51 5.01 -13.01 -4.18
N LEU A 52 3.70 -13.05 -4.38
CA LEU A 52 2.73 -12.53 -3.40
C LEU A 52 2.80 -13.29 -2.08
N LYS A 53 2.91 -14.62 -2.14
CA LYS A 53 3.10 -15.46 -0.95
C LYS A 53 4.41 -15.18 -0.24
N LEU A 54 5.52 -15.07 -1.00
CA LEU A 54 6.83 -14.73 -0.46
C LEU A 54 6.80 -13.38 0.28
N THR A 55 6.19 -12.36 -0.33
CA THR A 55 6.09 -11.03 0.28
C THR A 55 5.19 -10.99 1.50
N SER A 56 4.03 -11.65 1.46
CA SER A 56 3.14 -11.80 2.62
C SER A 56 3.90 -12.41 3.80
N ASN A 57 4.58 -13.55 3.59
CA ASN A 57 5.33 -14.26 4.62
C ASN A 57 6.53 -13.47 5.17
N SER A 58 7.09 -12.56 4.38
CA SER A 58 8.21 -11.70 4.80
C SER A 58 7.79 -10.44 5.56
N GLY A 59 6.48 -10.18 5.69
CA GLY A 59 5.97 -8.95 6.26
C GLY A 59 6.08 -7.73 5.33
N LEU A 60 6.29 -7.93 4.03
CA LEU A 60 6.36 -6.86 3.02
C LEU A 60 5.03 -6.59 2.30
N SER A 61 3.97 -7.30 2.69
CA SER A 61 2.61 -6.98 2.26
C SER A 61 1.89 -6.20 3.35
N VAL A 62 0.96 -5.32 2.94
CA VAL A 62 0.06 -4.61 3.86
C VAL A 62 -0.90 -5.58 4.54
N SER A 63 -1.36 -6.60 3.81
CA SER A 63 -2.25 -7.65 4.32
C SER A 63 -2.13 -8.93 3.47
N PRO A 64 -2.61 -10.08 3.94
CA PRO A 64 -2.62 -11.33 3.17
C PRO A 64 -3.77 -11.37 2.14
N PHE A 65 -4.69 -10.42 2.17
CA PHE A 65 -5.89 -10.44 1.34
C PHE A 65 -5.58 -10.01 -0.09
N LEU A 66 -6.01 -10.83 -1.05
CA LEU A 66 -5.99 -10.49 -2.46
C LEU A 66 -7.22 -11.04 -3.18
N LYS A 67 -7.43 -10.55 -4.40
CA LYS A 67 -8.40 -11.11 -5.34
C LYS A 67 -7.73 -11.31 -6.68
N VAL A 68 -7.79 -12.54 -7.19
CA VAL A 68 -7.49 -12.82 -8.59
C VAL A 68 -8.75 -12.57 -9.44
N LEU A 69 -8.57 -11.89 -10.56
CA LEU A 69 -9.61 -11.51 -11.51
C LEU A 69 -9.28 -12.09 -12.87
N GLU A 70 -10.26 -12.73 -13.52
CA GLU A 70 -10.08 -13.38 -14.81
C GLU A 70 -10.37 -12.42 -15.98
N SER A 71 -9.99 -12.80 -17.19
CA SER A 71 -10.36 -12.05 -18.41
C SER A 71 -11.87 -11.80 -18.48
N GLY A 72 -12.25 -10.55 -18.72
CA GLY A 72 -13.65 -10.11 -18.78
C GLY A 72 -14.23 -9.65 -17.45
N ASP A 73 -13.57 -9.93 -16.32
CA ASP A 73 -13.99 -9.38 -15.02
C ASP A 73 -13.87 -7.86 -15.01
N VAL A 74 -14.75 -7.22 -14.24
CA VAL A 74 -14.83 -5.76 -14.13
C VAL A 74 -14.60 -5.34 -12.68
N ILE A 75 -13.69 -4.39 -12.49
CA ILE A 75 -13.36 -3.80 -11.20
C ILE A 75 -13.23 -2.28 -11.35
N GLY A 76 -14.13 -1.54 -10.70
CA GLY A 76 -14.25 -0.10 -10.91
C GLY A 76 -14.51 0.21 -12.39
N ASP A 77 -13.63 1.00 -12.99
CA ASP A 77 -13.70 1.37 -14.42
C ASP A 77 -12.78 0.50 -15.32
N LEU A 78 -12.14 -0.53 -14.78
CA LEU A 78 -11.27 -1.43 -15.53
C LEU A 78 -11.97 -2.75 -15.84
N THR A 79 -11.87 -3.19 -17.10
CA THR A 79 -12.15 -4.57 -17.52
C THR A 79 -10.83 -5.30 -17.74
N ILE A 80 -10.68 -6.50 -17.18
CA ILE A 80 -9.47 -7.31 -17.38
C ILE A 80 -9.42 -7.75 -18.85
N PRO A 81 -8.35 -7.42 -19.61
CA PRO A 81 -8.23 -7.78 -21.01
C PRO A 81 -8.18 -9.30 -21.24
N GLU A 82 -8.49 -9.73 -22.46
CA GLU A 82 -8.28 -11.11 -22.91
C GLU A 82 -6.79 -11.51 -22.80
N GLY A 83 -6.53 -12.73 -22.32
CA GLY A 83 -5.18 -13.26 -22.12
C GLY A 83 -4.43 -12.64 -20.93
N LYS A 84 -5.10 -11.85 -20.10
CA LYS A 84 -4.55 -11.22 -18.90
C LYS A 84 -5.27 -11.68 -17.65
N VAL A 85 -4.57 -11.56 -16.52
CA VAL A 85 -5.11 -11.75 -15.17
C VAL A 85 -4.97 -10.46 -14.38
N GLY A 86 -6.00 -10.12 -13.61
CA GLY A 86 -6.00 -9.01 -12.68
C GLY A 86 -5.73 -9.47 -11.25
N ILE A 87 -5.05 -8.65 -10.48
CA ILE A 87 -4.74 -8.92 -9.07
C ILE A 87 -5.05 -7.67 -8.27
N ALA A 88 -6.05 -7.75 -7.40
CA ALA A 88 -6.34 -6.71 -6.43
C ALA A 88 -5.64 -7.03 -5.11
N THR A 89 -4.87 -6.08 -4.58
CA THR A 89 -4.19 -6.17 -3.27
C THR A 89 -4.56 -4.98 -2.41
N MET A 90 -4.55 -5.12 -1.08
CA MET A 90 -4.86 -4.02 -0.18
C MET A 90 -3.84 -2.86 -0.34
N CYS A 91 -4.36 -1.65 -0.51
CA CYS A 91 -3.57 -0.43 -0.49
C CYS A 91 -3.33 0.03 0.95
N SER A 92 -2.13 0.54 1.25
CA SER A 92 -1.79 1.11 2.56
C SER A 92 -2.71 2.26 2.97
N MET A 93 -3.34 2.95 2.02
CA MET A 93 -4.31 4.02 2.31
C MET A 93 -5.58 3.50 3.01
N THR A 94 -5.82 2.19 3.00
CA THR A 94 -6.89 1.57 3.82
C THR A 94 -6.65 1.84 5.31
N ILE A 95 -5.39 1.82 5.77
CA ILE A 95 -5.02 2.16 7.15
C ILE A 95 -5.42 3.61 7.44
N ASP A 96 -5.15 4.53 6.50
CA ASP A 96 -5.53 5.93 6.62
C ASP A 96 -7.05 6.11 6.71
N GLY A 97 -7.83 5.37 5.91
CA GLY A 97 -9.30 5.39 5.96
C GLY A 97 -9.89 4.86 7.28
N VAL A 98 -9.33 3.79 7.83
CA VAL A 98 -9.79 3.23 9.12
C VAL A 98 -9.40 4.14 10.30
N LEU A 99 -8.22 4.74 10.28
CA LEU A 99 -7.83 5.76 11.26
C LEU A 99 -8.80 6.94 11.23
N LEU A 100 -9.13 7.44 10.03
CA LEU A 100 -10.12 8.51 9.86
C LEU A 100 -11.47 8.14 10.47
N LYS A 101 -11.97 6.92 10.22
CA LYS A 101 -13.21 6.42 10.81
C LYS A 101 -13.19 6.31 12.33
N SER A 102 -12.01 6.09 12.89
CA SER A 102 -11.78 6.08 14.35
C SER A 102 -11.66 7.49 14.94
N GLY A 103 -11.92 8.54 14.14
CA GLY A 103 -11.80 9.94 14.56
C GLY A 103 -10.37 10.46 14.61
N ILE A 104 -9.44 9.79 13.92
CA ILE A 104 -8.02 10.15 13.87
C ILE A 104 -7.72 10.67 12.47
N MET A 105 -7.52 11.98 12.35
CA MET A 105 -7.10 12.58 11.09
C MET A 105 -5.66 12.16 10.76
N THR A 106 -5.47 11.61 9.57
CA THR A 106 -4.17 11.27 9.01
C THR A 106 -3.83 12.23 7.88
N ASN A 107 -2.55 12.57 7.77
CA ASN A 107 -2.02 13.38 6.69
C ASN A 107 -0.95 12.59 5.91
N PRO A 108 -1.32 11.84 4.85
CA PRO A 108 -0.36 11.18 3.98
C PRO A 108 0.55 12.22 3.30
N LYS A 109 1.85 12.17 3.57
CA LYS A 109 2.82 13.18 3.10
C LYS A 109 3.44 12.83 1.76
N PHE A 110 3.98 11.62 1.64
CA PHE A 110 4.71 11.15 0.47
C PHE A 110 4.80 9.63 0.42
N GLY A 111 5.11 9.12 -0.76
CA GLY A 111 5.72 7.80 -0.96
C GLY A 111 7.22 7.95 -1.19
N GLY A 112 7.99 6.93 -0.81
CA GLY A 112 9.44 6.97 -0.83
C GLY A 112 10.10 5.60 -0.85
N VAL A 113 11.43 5.63 -0.99
CA VAL A 113 12.29 4.46 -0.87
C VAL A 113 12.97 4.47 0.49
N VAL A 114 12.82 3.39 1.25
CA VAL A 114 13.46 3.21 2.56
C VAL A 114 14.62 2.24 2.42
N GLN A 115 15.78 2.65 2.95
CA GLN A 115 16.92 1.78 3.09
C GLN A 115 16.74 0.87 4.31
N ILE A 116 16.83 -0.43 4.11
CA ILE A 116 16.87 -1.45 5.16
C ILE A 116 18.31 -1.95 5.31
N ARG A 117 18.78 -2.09 6.55
CA ARG A 117 20.10 -2.67 6.88
C ARG A 117 19.95 -3.65 8.04
N ASN A 118 20.33 -4.90 7.80
CA ASN A 118 20.26 -5.99 8.80
C ASN A 118 18.87 -6.13 9.44
N GLY A 119 17.81 -6.05 8.63
CA GLY A 119 16.41 -6.16 9.04
C GLY A 119 15.81 -4.87 9.63
N LEU A 120 16.60 -3.80 9.77
CA LEU A 120 16.15 -2.55 10.40
C LEU A 120 16.00 -1.42 9.37
N PRO A 121 14.89 -0.66 9.40
CA PRO A 121 14.76 0.55 8.59
C PRO A 121 15.74 1.62 9.07
N VAL A 122 16.45 2.24 8.14
CA VAL A 122 17.49 3.23 8.44
C VAL A 122 17.01 4.64 8.16
N ARG A 123 16.58 4.89 6.92
CA ARG A 123 16.16 6.21 6.44
C ARG A 123 15.42 6.14 5.11
N PHE A 124 14.65 7.17 4.80
CA PHE A 124 14.25 7.42 3.42
C PHE A 124 15.45 7.92 2.58
N THR A 125 15.62 7.38 1.38
CA THR A 125 16.65 7.82 0.41
C THR A 125 16.06 8.73 -0.65
N ASP A 126 14.80 8.53 -1.01
CA ASP A 126 14.10 9.21 -2.09
C ASP A 126 12.63 9.37 -1.68
N VAL A 127 12.02 10.53 -1.95
CA VAL A 127 10.61 10.82 -1.60
C VAL A 127 9.93 11.66 -2.68
N LEU A 128 8.65 11.41 -2.91
CA LEU A 128 7.77 12.24 -3.75
C LEU A 128 6.46 12.52 -3.02
N THR A 129 6.12 13.80 -2.85
CA THR A 129 4.98 14.24 -2.05
C THR A 129 3.65 14.11 -2.79
N TYR A 130 2.62 13.59 -2.12
CA TYR A 130 1.30 13.38 -2.70
C TYR A 130 0.59 14.68 -3.13
N THR A 131 0.88 15.79 -2.45
CA THR A 131 0.27 17.11 -2.73
C THR A 131 0.80 17.78 -3.99
N SER A 132 1.93 17.31 -4.51
CA SER A 132 2.63 17.91 -5.65
C SER A 132 2.71 16.95 -6.85
N THR A 133 2.02 15.81 -6.80
CA THR A 133 2.00 14.81 -7.86
C THR A 133 0.58 14.44 -8.27
N THR A 134 0.42 14.01 -9.51
CA THR A 134 -0.84 13.48 -10.08
C THR A 134 -0.74 12.00 -10.41
N ILE A 135 0.43 11.42 -10.21
CA ILE A 135 0.77 10.00 -10.38
C ILE A 135 1.21 9.49 -9.02
N ASP A 136 0.96 8.22 -8.72
CA ASP A 136 1.41 7.63 -7.45
C ASP A 136 2.94 7.68 -7.30
N PRO A 137 3.47 8.30 -6.23
CA PRO A 137 4.88 8.27 -5.88
C PRO A 137 5.55 6.90 -5.94
N LEU A 138 4.90 5.84 -5.44
CA LEU A 138 5.53 4.54 -5.35
C LEU A 138 5.64 3.87 -6.72
N GLU A 139 4.66 4.05 -7.60
CA GLU A 139 4.77 3.63 -9.00
C GLU A 139 5.94 4.32 -9.72
N VAL A 140 6.08 5.64 -9.55
CA VAL A 140 7.18 6.39 -10.15
C VAL A 140 8.51 5.85 -9.64
N LEU A 141 8.69 5.71 -8.33
CA LEU A 141 9.95 5.25 -7.74
C LEU A 141 10.27 3.79 -8.11
N MET A 142 9.26 2.91 -8.14
CA MET A 142 9.40 1.53 -8.63
C MET A 142 9.86 1.50 -10.10
N SER A 143 9.38 2.44 -10.93
CA SER A 143 9.76 2.50 -12.34
C SER A 143 11.24 2.85 -12.57
N GLN A 144 11.93 3.48 -11.61
CA GLN A 144 13.30 3.97 -11.76
C GLN A 144 14.41 2.96 -11.42
N ASP A 145 14.07 1.70 -11.14
CA ASP A 145 15.04 0.63 -10.80
C ASP A 145 15.93 0.96 -9.60
N ILE A 146 15.40 1.75 -8.66
CA ILE A 146 16.10 2.18 -7.43
C ILE A 146 15.78 1.32 -6.20
N THR A 147 14.86 0.36 -6.33
CA THR A 147 14.52 -0.62 -5.30
C THR A 147 15.50 -1.80 -5.32
N SER A 148 15.57 -2.55 -4.23
CA SER A 148 16.29 -3.83 -4.15
C SER A 148 15.62 -4.72 -3.13
N VAL A 149 14.33 -4.98 -3.35
CA VAL A 149 13.47 -5.71 -2.45
C VAL A 149 13.87 -7.19 -2.42
N THR A 150 14.22 -7.80 -3.55
CA THR A 150 14.71 -9.18 -3.60
C THR A 150 15.98 -9.34 -2.76
N ARG A 151 16.91 -8.38 -2.85
CA ARG A 151 18.13 -8.39 -2.01
C ARG A 151 17.80 -8.25 -0.53
N MET A 152 16.81 -7.41 -0.20
CA MET A 152 16.34 -7.24 1.16
C MET A 152 15.84 -8.57 1.72
N LEU A 153 15.00 -9.30 0.98
CA LEU A 153 14.51 -10.63 1.38
C LEU A 153 15.64 -11.65 1.59
N GLN A 154 16.68 -11.62 0.75
CA GLN A 154 17.78 -12.59 0.81
C GLN A 154 18.81 -12.30 1.91
N THR A 155 19.02 -11.03 2.24
CA THR A 155 20.17 -10.60 3.06
C THR A 155 19.79 -9.78 4.29
N GLY A 156 18.51 -9.45 4.45
CA GLY A 156 18.03 -8.47 5.41
C GLY A 156 18.46 -7.03 5.09
N SER A 157 19.07 -6.77 3.93
CA SER A 157 19.55 -5.44 3.56
C SER A 157 19.18 -5.10 2.12
N GLY A 158 18.61 -3.92 1.90
CA GLY A 158 18.15 -3.51 0.58
C GLY A 158 17.37 -2.22 0.64
N LYS A 159 16.51 -2.00 -0.36
CA LYS A 159 15.69 -0.81 -0.50
C LYS A 159 14.26 -1.22 -0.83
N ILE A 160 13.31 -0.78 -0.01
CA ILE A 160 11.89 -1.10 -0.15
C ILE A 160 11.08 0.18 -0.35
N LEU A 161 9.86 0.03 -0.85
CA LEU A 161 8.90 1.12 -0.96
C LEU A 161 8.13 1.28 0.35
N ALA A 162 7.96 2.51 0.81
CA ALA A 162 7.15 2.85 1.97
C ALA A 162 6.56 4.24 1.81
N ASN A 163 5.55 4.57 2.61
CA ASN A 163 4.98 5.91 2.66
C ASN A 163 4.91 6.40 4.11
N LEU A 164 4.91 7.72 4.26
CA LEU A 164 4.80 8.40 5.54
C LEU A 164 3.46 9.11 5.63
N ARG A 165 2.78 8.94 6.75
CA ARG A 165 1.72 9.87 7.19
C ARG A 165 2.06 10.48 8.53
N GLU A 166 1.52 11.66 8.75
CA GLU A 166 1.54 12.32 10.05
C GLU A 166 0.18 12.19 10.71
N VAL A 167 0.20 12.02 12.03
CA VAL A 167 -1.00 11.95 12.86
C VAL A 167 -0.79 12.78 14.12
N HIS A 168 -1.84 13.42 14.60
CA HIS A 168 -1.74 14.35 15.72
C HIS A 168 -1.42 13.60 17.03
N LEU A 169 -0.42 14.08 17.80
CA LEU A 169 0.07 13.38 18.99
C LEU A 169 -0.97 13.24 20.11
N ALA A 170 -1.97 14.12 20.13
CA ALA A 170 -3.09 14.03 21.08
C ALA A 170 -3.91 12.72 20.92
N LYS A 171 -3.73 12.01 19.80
CA LYS A 171 -4.38 10.72 19.52
C LYS A 171 -3.46 9.51 19.66
N ARG A 172 -2.27 9.66 20.25
CA ARG A 172 -1.23 8.61 20.28
C ARG A 172 -1.76 7.26 20.79
N ASP A 173 -2.49 7.28 21.90
CA ASP A 173 -2.98 6.05 22.52
C ASP A 173 -4.07 5.40 21.66
N GLU A 174 -4.98 6.20 21.09
CA GLU A 174 -5.98 5.69 20.15
C GLU A 174 -5.37 5.17 18.85
N ILE A 175 -4.34 5.85 18.31
CA ILE A 175 -3.59 5.38 17.15
C ILE A 175 -3.01 4.00 17.43
N ASN A 176 -2.28 3.84 18.55
CA ASN A 176 -1.70 2.56 18.92
C ASN A 176 -2.78 1.46 19.06
N SER A 177 -3.91 1.79 19.69
CA SER A 177 -5.02 0.83 19.83
C SER A 177 -5.61 0.41 18.48
N VAL A 178 -5.81 1.36 17.56
CA VAL A 178 -6.39 1.08 16.23
C VAL A 178 -5.39 0.29 15.37
N LEU A 179 -4.11 0.67 15.38
CA LEU A 179 -3.06 -0.06 14.67
C LEU A 179 -2.90 -1.48 15.21
N SER A 180 -2.99 -1.70 16.52
CA SER A 180 -3.01 -3.05 17.09
C SER A 180 -4.21 -3.86 16.62
N GLY A 181 -5.41 -3.28 16.63
CA GLY A 181 -6.61 -3.96 16.12
C GLY A 181 -6.52 -4.33 14.64
N MET A 182 -5.84 -3.52 13.83
CA MET A 182 -5.51 -3.86 12.43
C MET A 182 -4.56 -5.06 12.34
N MET A 183 -3.52 -5.09 13.17
CA MET A 183 -2.56 -6.20 13.18
C MET A 183 -3.25 -7.53 13.59
N ASP A 184 -4.18 -7.49 14.54
CA ASP A 184 -4.93 -8.67 15.00
C ASP A 184 -5.75 -9.33 13.88
N ILE A 185 -6.18 -8.56 12.87
CA ILE A 185 -6.92 -9.05 11.71
C ILE A 185 -6.03 -9.29 10.46
N GLY A 186 -4.70 -9.16 10.61
CA GLY A 186 -3.72 -9.42 9.57
C GLY A 186 -3.36 -8.22 8.68
N ILE A 187 -3.74 -6.99 9.05
CA ILE A 187 -3.26 -5.77 8.39
C ILE A 187 -1.97 -5.32 9.08
N ASN A 188 -0.83 -5.79 8.55
CA ASN A 188 0.49 -5.74 9.19
C ASN A 188 1.48 -4.78 8.51
N GLY A 189 0.98 -3.73 7.85
CA GLY A 189 1.82 -2.84 7.04
C GLY A 189 2.70 -1.83 7.80
N ILE A 190 2.69 -1.77 9.14
CA ILE A 190 3.41 -0.73 9.89
C ILE A 190 4.90 -1.06 9.96
N LEU A 191 5.74 -0.18 9.40
CA LEU A 191 7.20 -0.32 9.40
C LEU A 191 7.84 0.34 10.63
N GLU A 192 7.41 1.55 10.97
CA GLU A 192 7.98 2.35 12.05
C GLU A 192 6.94 3.36 12.54
N VAL A 193 6.88 3.60 13.85
CA VAL A 193 6.12 4.71 14.45
C VAL A 193 7.11 5.60 15.19
N GLY A 194 7.29 6.83 14.70
CA GLY A 194 8.24 7.78 15.27
C GLY A 194 7.76 8.38 16.58
N ASP A 195 8.69 8.92 17.35
CA ASP A 195 8.36 9.70 18.54
C ASP A 195 7.70 11.05 18.17
N PRO A 196 6.87 11.61 19.06
CA PRO A 196 6.26 12.93 18.84
C PRO A 196 7.30 14.02 18.58
N ASN A 197 7.00 14.94 17.65
CA ASN A 197 7.85 16.08 17.29
C ASN A 197 9.28 15.70 16.85
N SER A 198 9.49 14.45 16.47
CA SER A 198 10.81 13.91 16.14
C SER A 198 10.87 13.47 14.68
N ARG A 199 12.09 13.39 14.14
CA ARG A 199 12.29 12.82 12.81
C ARG A 199 11.97 11.32 12.84
N VAL A 200 11.37 10.82 11.77
CA VAL A 200 11.20 9.38 11.53
C VAL A 200 11.94 9.00 10.25
N LEU A 201 12.87 8.04 10.34
CA LEU A 201 13.69 7.60 9.20
C LEU A 201 14.33 8.78 8.41
N ASP A 202 14.95 9.71 9.14
CA ASP A 202 15.56 10.97 8.67
C ASP A 202 14.61 12.03 8.07
N VAL A 203 13.30 11.81 8.12
CA VAL A 203 12.32 12.78 7.63
C VAL A 203 11.74 13.58 8.79
N PRO A 204 11.68 14.93 8.69
CA PRO A 204 11.04 15.76 9.70
C PRO A 204 9.53 15.51 9.74
N VAL A 205 8.99 15.52 10.95
CA VAL A 205 7.54 15.48 11.21
C VAL A 205 7.10 16.87 11.69
N GLU A 206 5.89 17.28 11.32
CA GLU A 206 5.29 18.53 11.76
C GLU A 206 5.15 18.62 13.29
N ARG A 207 5.14 19.86 13.80
CA ARG A 207 4.90 20.12 15.23
C ARG A 207 3.55 19.53 15.62
N ASP A 208 3.50 18.98 16.83
CA ASP A 208 2.35 18.33 17.45
C ASP A 208 1.88 17.04 16.75
N HIS A 209 2.74 16.46 15.90
CA HIS A 209 2.50 15.20 15.20
C HIS A 209 3.54 14.14 15.55
N LEU A 210 3.20 12.89 15.26
CA LEU A 210 4.14 11.78 15.10
C LEU A 210 4.03 11.23 13.68
N GLY A 211 5.12 10.61 13.20
CA GLY A 211 5.17 9.99 11.88
C GLY A 211 4.86 8.50 11.96
N VAL A 212 4.02 8.00 11.06
CA VAL A 212 3.72 6.57 10.90
C VAL A 212 4.21 6.14 9.52
N VAL A 213 5.21 5.27 9.48
CA VAL A 213 5.75 4.72 8.24
C VAL A 213 5.06 3.39 7.96
N VAL A 214 4.50 3.27 6.77
CA VAL A 214 3.80 2.06 6.33
C VAL A 214 4.47 1.53 5.08
N ILE A 215 4.64 0.22 5.02
CA ILE A 215 5.15 -0.51 3.88
C ILE A 215 4.26 -0.25 2.67
N GLY A 216 4.89 0.01 1.52
CA GLY A 216 4.17 0.20 0.27
C GLY A 216 3.48 -1.07 -0.17
N GLY A 217 2.18 -1.00 -0.47
CA GLY A 217 1.41 -2.13 -1.02
C GLY A 217 1.86 -2.57 -2.43
N THR A 218 2.85 -1.91 -3.00
CA THR A 218 3.46 -2.21 -4.31
C THR A 218 4.81 -2.92 -4.21
N ASN A 219 5.33 -3.23 -3.01
CA ASN A 219 6.56 -4.02 -2.86
C ASN A 219 6.52 -5.40 -3.55
N PRO A 220 5.40 -6.15 -3.57
CA PRO A 220 5.32 -7.39 -4.34
C PRO A 220 5.57 -7.17 -5.83
N MET A 221 5.04 -6.06 -6.37
CA MET A 221 5.19 -5.69 -7.78
C MET A 221 6.61 -5.23 -8.09
N ALA A 222 7.28 -4.57 -7.13
CA ALA A 222 8.69 -4.21 -7.24
C ALA A 222 9.59 -5.45 -7.35
N ILE A 223 9.31 -6.52 -6.59
CA ILE A 223 10.05 -7.79 -6.71
C ILE A 223 9.83 -8.42 -8.09
N MET A 224 8.58 -8.49 -8.54
CA MET A 224 8.26 -9.05 -9.86
C MET A 224 9.00 -8.29 -10.96
N LYS A 225 9.05 -6.96 -10.89
CA LYS A 225 9.83 -6.13 -11.80
C LYS A 225 11.33 -6.40 -11.70
N GLU A 226 11.88 -6.52 -10.49
CA GLU A 226 13.29 -6.88 -10.26
C GLU A 226 13.64 -8.27 -10.84
N GLN A 227 12.67 -9.18 -10.97
CA GLN A 227 12.81 -10.49 -11.60
C GLN A 227 12.44 -10.52 -13.09
N GLY A 228 12.07 -9.38 -13.69
CA GLY A 228 11.75 -9.28 -15.11
C GLY A 228 10.33 -9.70 -15.50
N ILE A 229 9.43 -9.92 -14.53
CA ILE A 229 8.01 -10.19 -14.79
C ILE A 229 7.31 -8.88 -15.18
N ASN A 230 6.61 -8.91 -16.31
CA ASN A 230 5.90 -7.75 -16.84
C ASN A 230 4.53 -7.58 -16.15
N ILE A 231 4.50 -6.78 -15.10
CA ILE A 231 3.28 -6.43 -14.38
C ILE A 231 3.01 -4.93 -14.46
N ARG A 232 1.76 -4.56 -14.75
CA ARG A 232 1.30 -3.17 -14.75
C ARG A 232 0.41 -2.92 -13.55
N THR A 233 0.86 -2.06 -12.66
CA THR A 233 0.11 -1.67 -11.46
C THR A 233 -0.55 -0.32 -11.64
N ASN A 234 -1.77 -0.21 -11.14
CA ASN A 234 -2.51 1.01 -10.90
C ASN A 234 -2.83 1.09 -9.40
N ALA A 235 -2.06 1.89 -8.68
CA ALA A 235 -2.17 2.11 -7.25
C ALA A 235 -3.37 2.99 -6.93
N MET A 236 -3.95 2.77 -5.74
CA MET A 236 -5.14 3.50 -5.27
C MET A 236 -6.28 3.42 -6.31
N SER A 237 -6.56 2.21 -6.82
CA SER A 237 -7.45 2.03 -7.97
C SER A 237 -8.92 2.26 -7.61
N THR A 238 -9.45 1.46 -6.69
CA THR A 238 -10.88 1.47 -6.35
C THR A 238 -11.10 0.95 -4.93
N LEU A 239 -12.37 0.92 -4.53
CA LEU A 239 -12.85 0.23 -3.33
C LEU A 239 -13.31 -1.19 -3.67
N MET A 240 -13.18 -2.09 -2.70
CA MET A 240 -13.64 -3.47 -2.77
C MET A 240 -14.05 -3.94 -1.37
N ASP A 241 -15.14 -4.71 -1.27
CA ASP A 241 -15.53 -5.37 -0.02
C ASP A 241 -14.45 -6.38 0.37
N ILE A 242 -13.91 -6.26 1.59
CA ILE A 242 -12.89 -7.16 2.13
C ILE A 242 -13.32 -8.63 2.06
N ASN A 243 -14.62 -8.91 2.24
CA ASN A 243 -15.15 -10.28 2.23
C ASN A 243 -15.28 -10.87 0.83
N SER A 244 -15.03 -10.08 -0.22
CA SER A 244 -14.94 -10.58 -1.57
C SER A 244 -13.54 -11.07 -1.93
N MET A 245 -12.55 -10.88 -1.05
CA MET A 245 -11.15 -11.23 -1.22
C MET A 245 -10.81 -12.49 -0.43
N ASP A 246 -9.81 -13.24 -0.92
CA ASP A 246 -9.31 -14.45 -0.26
C ASP A 246 -7.93 -14.17 0.36
N LYS A 247 -7.50 -15.03 1.28
CA LYS A 247 -6.12 -14.94 1.77
C LYS A 247 -5.18 -15.60 0.77
N ILE A 248 -3.94 -15.10 0.70
CA ILE A 248 -2.92 -15.67 -0.19
C ILE A 248 -2.70 -17.17 0.04
N GLU A 249 -2.88 -17.65 1.27
CA GLU A 249 -2.79 -19.06 1.60
C GLU A 249 -3.88 -19.92 0.93
N ASP A 250 -5.04 -19.36 0.61
CA ASP A 250 -6.18 -20.09 0.03
C ASP A 250 -5.97 -20.43 -1.46
N TYR A 251 -4.92 -19.88 -2.09
CA TYR A 251 -4.54 -20.14 -3.49
C TYR A 251 -3.54 -21.30 -3.65
N PHE A 252 -3.13 -21.98 -2.56
CA PHE A 252 -2.12 -23.05 -2.55
C PHE A 252 -2.54 -24.26 -1.71
#